data_AF-A0A9D2F2R7-F1
#
_entry.id   AF-A0A9D2F2R7-F1
#
_cell.length_a   1.000
_cell.length_b   1.000
_cell.length_c   1.000
_cell.angle_alpha   90.00
_cell.angle_beta   90.00
_cell.angle_gamma   90.00
#
_symmetry.space_group_name_H-M   'P 1'
#
loop_
_entity.id
_entity.type
_entity.pdbx_description
1 polymer ?
#
loop_
_entity_poly.entity_id
_entity_poly.type
_entity_poly.pdbx_seq_one_letter_code
_entity_poly.pdbx_strand_id
1 'polypeptide(L)'
;MIKTIHVEPIRNRDKYLATPPLTKGEVEAAMDYVVAQTRANMEYFGTRFPWSATKGLQYPIIDNIEWTDGFWTGLLWLCYEYTGDEAFRVRAEQNIDSFLHRVENRIELDHHDLGFLYSPSCVAGYKLTGSEKGRRAGVLAADKLIHCGSPISYANINTSYWQQHFYWLKLSHLIKADDPSPFPALTQIEVYGTDTER
;
A
#
# COMPACT_ATOMS: atom_id res chain seq x y z
N MET A 1 27.31 17.82 1.22
CA MET A 1 28.53 16.98 1.39
C MET A 1 28.04 15.57 1.66
N ILE A 2 28.32 14.60 0.78
CA ILE A 2 27.87 13.21 1.00
C ILE A 2 28.69 12.63 2.16
N LYS A 3 28.02 12.02 3.16
CA LYS A 3 28.71 11.40 4.29
C LYS A 3 29.53 10.20 3.81
N THR A 4 30.78 10.09 4.24
CA THR A 4 31.60 8.89 4.00
C THR A 4 31.01 7.73 4.80
N ILE A 5 30.64 6.65 4.11
CA ILE A 5 30.13 5.42 4.72
C ILE A 5 31.18 4.32 4.65
N HIS A 6 31.20 3.45 5.67
CA HIS A 6 32.03 2.25 5.65
C HIS A 6 31.31 1.14 4.88
N VAL A 7 31.93 0.63 3.81
CA VAL A 7 31.39 -0.47 3.01
C VAL A 7 32.04 -1.76 3.49
N GLU A 8 31.31 -2.55 4.27
CA GLU A 8 31.79 -3.84 4.76
C GLU A 8 31.71 -4.94 3.69
N PRO A 9 32.70 -5.83 3.60
CA PRO A 9 32.62 -7.00 2.75
C PRO A 9 31.64 -8.04 3.33
N ILE A 10 30.99 -8.82 2.45
CA ILE A 10 30.09 -9.91 2.87
C ILE A 10 30.94 -11.05 3.47
N ARG A 11 31.04 -11.10 4.81
CA ARG A 11 31.91 -12.02 5.55
C ARG A 11 31.68 -13.52 5.32
N ASN A 12 30.48 -13.92 4.86
CA ASN A 12 30.11 -15.33 4.60
C ASN A 12 29.61 -15.54 3.16
N ARG A 13 30.28 -14.93 2.17
CA ARG A 13 29.85 -14.94 0.76
C ARG A 13 29.55 -16.35 0.23
N ASP A 14 30.42 -17.31 0.51
CA ASP A 14 30.30 -18.68 -0.02
C ASP A 14 29.06 -19.40 0.50
N LYS A 15 28.60 -19.11 1.72
CA LYS A 15 27.35 -19.64 2.26
C LYS A 15 26.15 -19.24 1.39
N TYR A 16 26.09 -17.98 0.96
CA TYR A 16 24.98 -17.49 0.14
C TYR A 16 25.06 -17.98 -1.30
N LEU A 17 26.27 -18.10 -1.85
CA LEU A 17 26.49 -18.62 -3.20
C LEU A 17 26.24 -20.13 -3.31
N ALA A 18 26.44 -20.87 -2.23
CA ALA A 18 26.16 -22.30 -2.17
C ALA A 18 24.66 -22.62 -1.99
N THR A 19 23.84 -21.64 -1.59
CA THR A 19 22.40 -21.83 -1.47
C THR A 19 21.78 -21.95 -2.86
N PRO A 20 21.08 -23.06 -3.18
CA PRO A 20 20.41 -23.18 -4.46
C PRO A 20 19.29 -22.13 -4.58
N PRO A 21 19.03 -21.60 -5.79
CA PRO A 21 17.87 -20.74 -6.02
C PRO A 21 16.56 -21.48 -5.70
N LEU A 22 15.55 -20.74 -5.25
CA LEU A 22 14.20 -21.27 -5.10
C LEU A 22 13.69 -21.79 -6.44
N THR A 23 13.16 -23.00 -6.43
CA THR A 23 12.47 -23.57 -7.58
C THR A 23 11.08 -22.95 -7.72
N LYS A 24 10.54 -22.99 -8.93
CA LYS A 24 9.16 -22.53 -9.20
C LYS A 24 8.15 -23.24 -8.28
N GLY A 25 8.28 -24.56 -8.11
CA GLY A 25 7.37 -25.36 -7.28
C GLY A 25 7.42 -25.00 -5.79
N GLU A 26 8.59 -24.64 -5.25
CA GLU A 26 8.70 -24.16 -3.86
C GLU A 26 8.01 -22.81 -3.67
N VAL A 27 8.13 -21.91 -4.65
CA VAL A 27 7.47 -20.60 -4.61
C VAL A 27 5.96 -20.76 -4.75
N GLU A 28 5.49 -21.58 -5.70
CA GLU A 28 4.06 -21.88 -5.87
C GLU A 28 3.46 -22.51 -4.62
N ALA A 29 4.11 -23.50 -4.00
CA ALA A 29 3.64 -24.10 -2.76
C ALA A 29 3.52 -23.09 -1.60
N ALA A 30 4.45 -22.14 -1.50
CA ALA A 30 4.38 -21.07 -0.50
C ALA A 30 3.25 -20.07 -0.80
N MET A 31 3.07 -19.69 -2.08
CA MET A 31 1.97 -18.81 -2.49
C MET A 31 0.60 -19.46 -2.27
N ASP A 32 0.45 -20.75 -2.60
CA ASP A 32 -0.78 -21.51 -2.40
C ASP A 32 -1.14 -21.62 -0.91
N TYR A 33 -0.13 -21.82 -0.04
CA TYR A 33 -0.33 -21.77 1.41
C TYR A 33 -0.84 -20.40 1.86
N VAL A 34 -0.26 -19.30 1.36
CA VAL A 34 -0.71 -17.93 1.66
C VAL A 34 -2.13 -17.71 1.17
N VAL A 35 -2.49 -18.15 -0.04
CA VAL A 35 -3.86 -18.06 -0.59
C VAL A 35 -4.86 -18.78 0.31
N ALA A 36 -4.54 -20.00 0.75
CA ALA A 36 -5.42 -20.77 1.64
C ALA A 36 -5.62 -20.05 2.99
N GLN A 37 -4.54 -19.54 3.59
CA GLN A 37 -4.62 -18.81 4.84
C GLN A 37 -5.39 -17.49 4.68
N THR A 38 -5.18 -16.76 3.59
CA THR A 38 -5.90 -15.53 3.27
C THR A 38 -7.40 -15.79 3.12
N ARG A 39 -7.78 -16.90 2.46
CA ARG A 39 -9.20 -17.28 2.34
C ARG A 39 -9.84 -17.57 3.69
N ALA A 40 -9.19 -18.35 4.55
CA ALA A 40 -9.67 -18.58 5.92
C ALA A 40 -9.79 -17.27 6.71
N ASN A 41 -8.84 -16.36 6.52
CA ASN A 41 -8.85 -15.04 7.14
C ASN A 41 -9.97 -14.13 6.61
N MET A 42 -10.37 -14.24 5.34
CA MET A 42 -11.52 -13.50 4.80
C MET A 42 -12.83 -13.87 5.51
N GLU A 43 -13.01 -15.16 5.83
CA GLU A 43 -14.16 -15.62 6.61
C GLU A 43 -14.09 -15.11 8.04
N TYR A 44 -12.92 -15.18 8.67
CA TYR A 44 -12.71 -14.75 10.04
C TYR A 44 -12.87 -13.24 10.25
N PHE A 45 -12.29 -12.42 9.36
CA PHE A 45 -12.36 -10.96 9.47
C PHE A 45 -13.68 -10.38 8.97
N GLY A 46 -14.36 -11.08 8.04
CA GLY A 46 -15.49 -10.49 7.34
C GLY A 46 -15.06 -9.18 6.66
N THR A 47 -15.83 -8.11 6.88
CA THR A 47 -15.58 -6.77 6.30
C THR A 47 -14.69 -5.90 7.19
N ARG A 48 -14.11 -6.47 8.24
CA ARG A 48 -13.20 -5.80 9.18
C ARG A 48 -11.74 -6.14 8.86
N PHE A 49 -10.80 -5.59 9.63
CA PHE A 49 -9.37 -5.61 9.33
C PHE A 49 -8.57 -6.32 10.44
N PRO A 50 -7.42 -6.93 10.11
CA PRO A 50 -6.50 -7.45 11.12
C PRO A 50 -5.80 -6.31 11.87
N TRP A 51 -5.60 -6.50 13.18
CA TRP A 51 -4.67 -5.67 13.95
C TRP A 51 -3.24 -5.76 13.39
N SER A 52 -2.41 -4.78 13.70
CA SER A 52 -1.01 -4.70 13.23
C SER A 52 -0.13 -5.90 13.62
N ALA A 53 -0.49 -6.64 14.68
CA ALA A 53 0.21 -7.84 15.12
C ALA A 53 -0.74 -8.88 15.72
N THR A 54 -0.33 -10.15 15.68
CA THR A 54 -1.07 -11.24 16.30
C THR A 54 -0.89 -11.24 17.82
N LYS A 55 -1.88 -11.80 18.52
CA LYS A 55 -1.79 -12.18 19.94
C LYS A 55 -2.09 -13.66 20.03
N GLY A 56 -1.11 -14.44 20.49
CA GLY A 56 -1.24 -15.91 20.51
C GLY A 56 -1.45 -16.50 19.11
N LEU A 57 -0.73 -16.00 18.11
CA LEU A 57 -0.82 -16.44 16.69
C LEU A 57 -2.15 -16.16 15.98
N GLN A 58 -3.05 -15.39 16.59
CA GLN A 58 -4.29 -14.94 15.97
C GLN A 58 -4.35 -13.42 15.90
N TYR A 59 -4.86 -12.88 14.79
CA TYR A 59 -5.09 -11.44 14.67
C TYR A 59 -6.36 -11.02 15.42
N PRO A 60 -6.27 -10.04 16.34
CA PRO A 60 -7.44 -9.28 16.75
C PRO A 60 -8.10 -8.59 15.56
N ILE A 61 -9.43 -8.42 15.62
CA ILE A 61 -10.23 -7.79 14.56
C ILE A 61 -10.51 -6.33 14.94
N ILE A 62 -10.26 -5.42 14.02
CA ILE A 62 -10.49 -3.99 14.16
C ILE A 62 -11.26 -3.40 12.99
N ASP A 63 -11.79 -2.19 13.18
CA ASP A 63 -12.30 -1.38 12.07
C ASP A 63 -11.15 -0.76 11.26
N ASN A 64 -11.49 -0.09 10.16
CA ASN A 64 -10.51 0.58 9.30
C ASN A 64 -10.02 1.89 9.93
N ILE A 65 -9.18 1.79 10.95
CA ILE A 65 -8.72 2.91 11.79
C ILE A 65 -7.20 2.91 12.02
N GLU A 66 -6.50 1.84 11.67
CA GLU A 66 -5.06 1.70 11.90
C GLU A 66 -4.25 2.02 10.64
N TRP A 67 -2.94 2.23 10.78
CA TRP A 67 -2.03 2.51 9.66
C TRP A 67 -1.73 1.27 8.80
N THR A 68 -2.07 0.07 9.29
CA THR A 68 -1.77 -1.22 8.64
C THR A 68 -2.88 -1.77 7.75
N ASP A 69 -4.07 -1.17 7.75
CA ASP A 69 -5.27 -1.74 7.13
C ASP A 69 -5.12 -1.93 5.61
N GLY A 70 -4.30 -1.08 4.97
CA GLY A 70 -4.02 -1.18 3.54
C GLY A 70 -3.28 -2.46 3.15
N PHE A 71 -2.46 -3.03 4.04
CA PHE A 71 -1.73 -4.26 3.78
C PHE A 71 -2.66 -5.47 3.63
N TRP A 72 -3.74 -5.53 4.42
CA TRP A 72 -4.74 -6.58 4.29
C TRP A 72 -5.38 -6.56 2.89
N THR A 73 -5.80 -5.38 2.44
CA THR A 73 -6.38 -5.22 1.10
C THR A 73 -5.37 -5.52 -0.01
N GLY A 74 -4.10 -5.11 0.18
CA GLY A 74 -3.03 -5.45 -0.76
C GLY A 74 -2.81 -6.96 -0.89
N LEU A 75 -2.87 -7.70 0.21
CA LEU A 75 -2.78 -9.16 0.18
C LEU A 75 -3.94 -9.79 -0.60
N LEU A 76 -5.16 -9.26 -0.46
CA LEU A 76 -6.31 -9.72 -1.26
C LEU A 76 -6.09 -9.47 -2.76
N TRP A 77 -5.56 -8.30 -3.14
CA TRP A 77 -5.23 -8.01 -4.53
C TRP A 77 -4.15 -8.93 -5.10
N LEU A 78 -3.10 -9.21 -4.33
CA LEU A 78 -2.06 -10.17 -4.73
C LEU A 78 -2.62 -11.58 -4.89
N CYS A 79 -3.51 -12.02 -3.99
CA CYS A 79 -4.19 -13.31 -4.14
C CYS A 79 -5.09 -13.34 -5.38
N TYR A 80 -5.80 -12.26 -5.69
CA TYR A 80 -6.59 -12.15 -6.92
C TYR A 80 -5.70 -12.21 -8.18
N GLU A 81 -4.61 -11.45 -8.22
CA GLU A 81 -3.69 -11.44 -9.38
C GLU A 81 -3.05 -12.81 -9.62
N TYR A 82 -2.67 -13.51 -8.55
CA TYR A 82 -2.07 -14.83 -8.65
C TYR A 82 -3.07 -15.93 -9.06
N THR A 83 -4.27 -15.92 -8.47
CA THR A 83 -5.24 -17.04 -8.62
C THR A 83 -6.32 -16.80 -9.67
N GLY A 84 -6.63 -15.54 -9.98
CA GLY A 84 -7.81 -15.15 -10.75
C GLY A 84 -9.14 -15.35 -10.02
N ASP A 85 -9.15 -15.70 -8.73
CA ASP A 85 -10.39 -15.95 -8.00
C ASP A 85 -11.09 -14.64 -7.60
N GLU A 86 -12.27 -14.44 -8.19
CA GLU A 86 -13.15 -13.29 -7.99
C GLU A 86 -13.56 -13.06 -6.53
N ALA A 87 -13.55 -14.09 -5.67
CA ALA A 87 -13.86 -13.92 -4.25
C ALA A 87 -12.90 -12.91 -3.58
N PHE A 88 -11.60 -12.96 -3.91
CA PHE A 88 -10.62 -12.01 -3.39
C PHE A 88 -10.87 -10.60 -3.90
N ARG A 89 -11.18 -10.45 -5.19
CA ARG A 89 -11.51 -9.17 -5.80
C ARG A 89 -12.74 -8.55 -5.15
N VAL A 90 -13.84 -9.30 -5.03
CA VAL A 90 -15.08 -8.81 -4.41
C VAL A 90 -14.81 -8.29 -2.99
N ARG A 91 -14.02 -9.02 -2.19
CA ARG A 91 -13.64 -8.56 -0.85
C ARG A 91 -12.77 -7.31 -0.88
N ALA A 92 -11.79 -7.25 -1.79
CA ALA A 92 -10.92 -6.09 -1.91
C ALA A 92 -11.68 -4.83 -2.37
N GLU A 93 -12.68 -4.98 -3.25
CA GLU A 93 -13.57 -3.88 -3.67
C GLU A 93 -14.46 -3.39 -2.51
N GLN A 94 -14.94 -4.29 -1.63
CA GLN A 94 -15.62 -3.90 -0.39
C GLN A 94 -14.70 -3.11 0.54
N ASN A 95 -13.41 -3.49 0.64
CA ASN A 95 -12.45 -2.71 1.40
C ASN A 95 -12.22 -1.32 0.77
N ILE A 96 -12.24 -1.18 -0.55
CA ILE A 96 -12.17 0.13 -1.22
C ILE A 96 -13.32 1.04 -0.79
N ASP A 97 -14.54 0.51 -0.66
CA ASP A 97 -15.68 1.29 -0.15
C ASP A 97 -15.42 1.79 1.27
N SER A 98 -14.83 0.95 2.13
CA SER A 98 -14.40 1.33 3.48
C SER A 98 -13.31 2.41 3.48
N PHE A 99 -12.28 2.29 2.63
CA PHE A 99 -11.22 3.29 2.51
C PHE A 99 -11.70 4.62 1.95
N LEU A 100 -12.64 4.58 0.99
CA LEU A 100 -13.28 5.78 0.45
C LEU A 100 -14.08 6.48 1.55
N HIS A 101 -14.87 5.73 2.32
CA HIS A 101 -15.57 6.29 3.49
C HIS A 101 -14.60 6.90 4.50
N ARG A 102 -13.49 6.21 4.81
CA ARG A 102 -12.45 6.70 5.74
C ARG A 102 -11.88 8.05 5.29
N VAL A 103 -11.51 8.19 4.01
CA VAL A 103 -10.93 9.45 3.48
C VAL A 103 -11.94 10.58 3.38
N GLU A 104 -13.18 10.31 2.97
CA GLU A 104 -14.23 11.31 2.84
C GLU A 104 -14.64 11.89 4.21
N ASN A 105 -14.60 11.07 5.25
CA ASN A 105 -15.00 11.45 6.60
C ASN A 105 -13.81 11.78 7.52
N ARG A 106 -12.58 11.77 6.98
CA ARG A 106 -11.33 12.11 7.71
C ARG A 106 -11.13 11.29 8.99
N ILE A 107 -11.40 9.98 8.93
CA ILE A 107 -11.31 9.08 10.07
C ILE A 107 -9.87 8.58 10.23
N GLU A 108 -9.20 9.01 11.31
CA GLU A 108 -7.83 8.58 11.65
C GLU A 108 -6.85 8.76 10.47
N LEU A 109 -6.69 9.99 9.97
CA LEU A 109 -5.85 10.33 8.80
C LEU A 109 -4.85 11.46 9.07
N ASP A 110 -4.70 11.91 10.32
CA ASP A 110 -3.78 12.97 10.71
C ASP A 110 -2.37 12.42 10.96
N HIS A 111 -1.88 11.60 10.03
CA HIS A 111 -0.56 10.96 10.07
C HIS A 111 0.00 10.77 8.64
N HIS A 112 1.27 10.42 8.53
CA HIS A 112 1.97 10.34 7.24
C HIS A 112 1.78 9.01 6.49
N ASP A 113 1.23 7.98 7.15
CA ASP A 113 1.07 6.62 6.60
C ASP A 113 -0.04 6.45 5.54
N LEU A 114 -0.51 7.53 4.92
CA LEU A 114 -1.60 7.48 3.95
C LEU A 114 -1.26 6.64 2.71
N GLY A 115 0.02 6.54 2.31
CA GLY A 115 0.36 5.60 1.24
C GLY A 115 0.34 4.14 1.67
N PHE A 116 0.60 3.80 2.94
CA PHE A 116 0.47 2.41 3.42
C PHE A 116 -0.99 1.99 3.40
N LEU A 117 -1.89 2.95 3.64
CA LEU A 117 -3.32 2.74 3.55
C LEU A 117 -3.79 2.65 2.11
N TYR A 118 -3.55 3.67 1.29
CA TYR A 118 -4.25 3.85 0.00
C TYR A 118 -3.50 3.30 -1.21
N SER A 119 -2.18 3.12 -1.14
CA SER A 119 -1.41 2.57 -2.29
C SER A 119 -1.68 1.08 -2.51
N PRO A 120 -1.50 0.19 -1.50
CA PRO A 120 -1.76 -1.23 -1.67
C PRO A 120 -3.26 -1.56 -1.74
N SER A 121 -4.16 -0.65 -1.33
CA SER A 121 -5.61 -0.87 -1.39
C SER A 121 -6.25 -0.24 -2.63
N CYS A 122 -6.48 1.07 -2.62
CA CYS A 122 -7.28 1.80 -3.60
C CYS A 122 -6.54 1.99 -4.93
N VAL A 123 -5.24 2.34 -4.89
CA VAL A 123 -4.45 2.52 -6.12
C VAL A 123 -4.21 1.17 -6.81
N ALA A 124 -3.92 0.12 -6.04
CA ALA A 124 -3.82 -1.24 -6.58
C ALA A 124 -5.13 -1.68 -7.24
N GLY A 125 -6.27 -1.48 -6.58
CA GLY A 125 -7.58 -1.80 -7.16
C GLY A 125 -7.89 -1.02 -8.44
N TYR A 126 -7.56 0.28 -8.51
CA TYR A 126 -7.68 1.03 -9.76
C TYR A 126 -6.81 0.44 -10.87
N LYS A 127 -5.56 0.09 -10.58
CA LYS A 127 -4.64 -0.50 -11.57
C LYS A 127 -5.10 -1.86 -12.09
N LEU A 128 -5.65 -2.70 -11.21
CA LEU A 128 -6.07 -4.06 -11.54
C LEU A 128 -7.45 -4.11 -12.21
N THR A 129 -8.38 -3.25 -11.80
CA THR A 129 -9.80 -3.38 -12.21
C THR A 129 -10.40 -2.13 -12.84
N GLY A 130 -9.68 -1.01 -12.85
CA GLY A 130 -10.23 0.28 -13.30
C GLY A 130 -11.21 0.92 -12.31
N SER A 131 -11.18 0.53 -11.02
CA SER A 131 -12.09 1.05 -9.99
C SER A 131 -12.01 2.57 -9.81
N GLU A 132 -13.03 3.29 -10.27
CA GLU A 132 -13.14 4.76 -10.09
C GLU A 132 -13.23 5.17 -8.62
N LYS A 133 -13.83 4.32 -7.77
CA LYS A 133 -13.83 4.55 -6.32
C LYS A 133 -12.41 4.47 -5.76
N GLY A 134 -11.63 3.48 -6.20
CA GLY A 134 -10.23 3.33 -5.84
C GLY A 134 -9.40 4.54 -6.29
N ARG A 135 -9.59 5.00 -7.52
CA ARG A 135 -8.96 6.22 -8.04
C ARG A 135 -9.30 7.43 -7.18
N ARG A 136 -10.58 7.67 -6.91
CA ARG A 136 -11.06 8.79 -6.08
C ARG A 136 -10.46 8.75 -4.67
N ALA A 137 -10.49 7.58 -4.02
CA ALA A 137 -9.95 7.43 -2.67
C ALA A 137 -8.44 7.72 -2.62
N GLY A 138 -7.67 7.17 -3.58
CA GLY A 138 -6.23 7.43 -3.67
C GLY A 138 -5.89 8.90 -3.93
N VAL A 139 -6.68 9.57 -4.76
CA VAL A 139 -6.53 11.00 -5.05
C VAL A 139 -6.83 11.86 -3.81
N LEU A 140 -7.91 11.58 -3.09
CA LEU A 140 -8.24 12.27 -1.83
C LEU A 140 -7.18 12.03 -0.74
N ALA A 141 -6.61 10.82 -0.67
CA ALA A 141 -5.55 10.51 0.28
C ALA A 141 -4.25 11.26 -0.05
N ALA A 142 -3.90 11.37 -1.32
CA ALA A 142 -2.76 12.18 -1.77
C ALA A 142 -2.95 13.67 -1.41
N ASP A 143 -4.15 14.23 -1.63
CA ASP A 143 -4.47 15.60 -1.21
C ASP A 143 -4.27 15.77 0.30
N LYS A 144 -4.78 14.84 1.10
CA LYS A 144 -4.60 14.88 2.56
C LYS A 144 -3.13 14.83 2.96
N LEU A 145 -2.33 13.97 2.32
CA LEU A 145 -0.92 13.76 2.65
C LEU A 145 -0.05 14.99 2.34
N ILE A 146 -0.34 15.74 1.26
CA ILE A 146 0.34 17.00 0.93
C ILE A 146 0.23 18.03 2.07
N HIS A 147 -0.84 17.95 2.88
CA HIS A 147 -1.07 18.85 4.00
C HIS A 147 -0.44 18.33 5.33
N CYS A 148 0.10 17.11 5.36
CA CYS A 148 0.77 16.51 6.51
C CYS A 148 2.28 16.80 6.49
N GLY A 149 2.71 17.96 7.01
CA GLY A 149 4.14 18.27 7.20
C GLY A 149 4.61 19.73 7.06
N SER A 150 3.74 20.67 6.63
CA SER A 150 4.02 22.13 6.41
C SER A 150 4.79 22.46 5.10
N PRO A 151 4.66 23.64 4.44
CA PRO A 151 3.61 24.66 4.36
C PRO A 151 2.92 24.66 2.96
N ILE A 152 2.71 23.51 2.31
CA ILE A 152 2.07 23.45 0.99
C ILE A 152 0.53 23.53 1.12
N SER A 153 0.02 24.50 1.87
CA SER A 153 -1.43 24.69 2.08
C SER A 153 -2.18 25.21 0.84
N TYR A 154 -1.52 25.27 -0.32
CA TYR A 154 -2.02 25.92 -1.55
C TYR A 154 -2.18 24.97 -2.74
N ALA A 155 -1.78 23.70 -2.63
CA ALA A 155 -1.95 22.73 -3.69
C ALA A 155 -3.29 21.99 -3.52
N ASN A 156 -4.37 22.56 -4.06
CA ASN A 156 -5.66 21.87 -4.17
C ASN A 156 -5.72 21.09 -5.49
N ILE A 157 -5.71 19.76 -5.40
CA ILE A 157 -5.79 18.85 -6.55
C ILE A 157 -7.10 18.97 -7.36
N ASN A 158 -8.14 19.61 -6.81
CA ASN A 158 -9.41 19.85 -7.49
C ASN A 158 -9.40 21.11 -8.36
N THR A 159 -8.29 21.84 -8.42
CA THR A 159 -8.13 22.93 -9.38
C THR A 159 -8.10 22.39 -10.81
N SER A 160 -8.58 23.21 -11.76
CA SER A 160 -8.60 22.86 -13.18
C SER A 160 -7.21 22.48 -13.72
N TYR A 161 -6.13 23.04 -13.14
CA TYR A 161 -4.75 22.67 -13.46
C TYR A 161 -4.48 21.19 -13.17
N TRP A 162 -4.68 20.71 -11.95
CA TRP A 162 -4.35 19.33 -11.59
C TRP A 162 -5.29 18.31 -12.21
N GLN A 163 -6.59 18.61 -12.35
CA GLN A 163 -7.53 17.72 -13.04
C GLN A 163 -7.17 17.47 -14.52
N GLN A 164 -6.51 18.45 -15.16
CA GLN A 164 -6.04 18.34 -16.56
C GLN A 164 -4.65 17.70 -16.69
N HIS A 165 -3.86 17.60 -15.61
CA HIS A 165 -2.46 17.14 -15.67
C HIS A 165 -2.21 15.85 -14.86
N PHE A 166 -3.21 15.35 -14.13
CA PHE A 166 -3.13 14.13 -13.33
C PHE A 166 -3.58 12.90 -14.14
N TYR A 167 -2.63 12.25 -14.82
CA TYR A 167 -2.90 11.10 -15.70
C TYR A 167 -2.57 9.74 -15.06
N TRP A 168 -1.58 9.65 -14.18
CA TRP A 168 -1.25 8.44 -13.41
C TRP A 168 -0.47 8.77 -12.13
N LEU A 169 -0.39 7.80 -11.22
CA LEU A 169 0.45 7.86 -10.02
C LEU A 169 1.73 7.04 -10.26
N LYS A 170 2.91 7.69 -10.23
CA LYS A 170 4.20 7.00 -10.31
C LYS A 170 4.92 7.14 -8.96
N LEU A 171 5.20 6.01 -8.32
CA LEU A 171 6.08 5.97 -7.15
C LEU A 171 7.53 6.07 -7.64
N SER A 172 8.19 7.20 -7.41
CA SER A 172 9.62 7.37 -7.64
C SER A 172 10.23 8.24 -6.53
N HIS A 173 11.53 8.09 -6.28
CA HIS A 173 12.33 8.92 -5.37
C HIS A 173 11.72 9.18 -3.99
N LEU A 174 11.71 8.14 -3.15
CA LEU A 174 11.26 8.19 -1.76
C LEU A 174 12.15 9.15 -0.94
N ILE A 175 11.57 10.23 -0.41
CA ILE A 175 12.22 11.11 0.56
C ILE A 175 11.99 10.52 1.96
N LYS A 176 13.03 10.43 2.79
CA LYS A 176 12.85 10.00 4.18
C LYS A 176 12.12 11.12 4.93
N ALA A 177 10.95 10.86 5.50
CA ALA A 177 10.35 11.82 6.44
C ALA A 177 11.24 11.94 7.68
N ASP A 178 11.38 13.15 8.24
CA ASP A 178 12.23 13.43 9.41
C ASP A 178 11.66 12.89 10.75
N ASP A 179 10.78 11.87 10.68
CA ASP A 179 10.16 11.23 11.83
C ASP A 179 11.16 10.29 12.55
N PRO A 180 11.24 10.30 13.90
CA PRO A 180 12.02 9.36 14.70
C PRO A 180 11.57 7.89 14.61
N SER A 181 10.52 7.56 13.86
CA SER A 181 10.05 6.19 13.64
C SER A 181 11.19 5.24 13.21
N PRO A 182 11.32 4.05 13.85
CA PRO A 182 12.31 3.03 13.49
C PRO A 182 12.02 2.40 12.13
N PHE A 183 10.80 2.59 11.61
CA PHE A 183 10.46 2.34 10.23
C PHE A 183 10.68 3.67 9.50
N PRO A 184 11.60 3.75 8.53
CA PRO A 184 11.67 4.96 7.72
C PRO A 184 10.28 5.16 7.13
N ALA A 185 9.59 6.21 7.58
CA ALA A 185 8.42 6.75 6.94
C ALA A 185 8.88 7.17 5.54
N LEU A 186 8.86 6.21 4.63
CA LEU A 186 9.09 6.42 3.21
C LEU A 186 7.98 7.39 2.84
N THR A 187 8.33 8.63 2.51
CA THR A 187 7.30 9.55 2.00
C THR A 187 6.62 8.86 0.84
N GLN A 188 5.32 8.73 1.05
CA GLN A 188 4.43 8.02 0.19
C GLN A 188 3.90 9.00 -0.83
N ILE A 189 3.99 8.61 -2.10
CA ILE A 189 3.36 9.29 -3.23
C ILE A 189 4.04 10.63 -3.59
N GLU A 190 4.98 10.59 -4.53
CA GLU A 190 5.25 11.75 -5.40
C GLU A 190 4.24 11.72 -6.56
N VAL A 191 3.55 12.83 -6.80
CA VAL A 191 2.65 13.01 -7.94
C VAL A 191 3.41 13.71 -9.06
N TYR A 192 3.66 13.03 -10.18
CA TYR A 192 4.17 13.63 -11.41
C TYR A 192 3.18 13.39 -12.57
N GLY A 193 2.84 14.45 -13.31
CA GLY A 193 2.34 14.42 -14.69
C GLY A 193 3.34 15.18 -15.59
N THR A 194 3.50 14.94 -16.89
CA THR A 194 2.66 14.37 -17.95
C THR A 194 3.46 13.48 -18.91
N ASP A 195 2.83 12.55 -19.64
CA ASP A 195 3.38 12.00 -20.88
C ASP A 195 3.01 13.02 -21.95
N THR A 196 3.99 13.80 -22.36
CA THR A 196 3.96 14.38 -23.69
C THR A 196 4.82 13.48 -24.56
N GLU A 197 4.19 12.49 -25.21
CA GLU A 197 4.65 12.12 -26.54
C GLU A 197 4.55 13.38 -27.41
N ARG A 198 5.73 13.85 -27.86
CA ARG A 198 5.87 14.60 -29.10
C ARG A 198 6.71 13.76 -30.04
#